data_AF-A0A534HUZ6-F1
#
_entry.id   AF-A0A534HUZ6-F1
#
_cell.length_a   1.000
_cell.length_b   1.000
_cell.length_c   1.000
_cell.angle_alpha   90.00
_cell.angle_beta   90.00
_cell.angle_gamma   90.00
#
_symmetry.space_group_name_H-M   'P 1'
#
loop_
_entity.id
_entity.type
_entity.pdbx_description
1 polymer ?
#
loop_
_entity_poly.entity_id
_entity_poly.type
_entity_poly.pdbx_seq_one_letter_code
_entity_poly.pdbx_strand_id
1 'polypeptide(L)'
;MPAKRPIGVTIIAILSFLAGLAEIFGGLAFLALGAFGAAAGAGMLGAFSGILGGVLLLIGLVTLAVAIGLWRMRSWAWWVALIVNVLSILVSIGLASWLSLVFPVIIVIYLIVIRDKFGIGGGRPAGM
;
A
#
# COMPACT_ATOMS: atom_id res chain seq x y z
N MET A 1 -20.13 -24.20 -1.51
CA MET A 1 -18.65 -24.18 -1.45
C MET A 1 -18.21 -22.75 -1.10
N PRO A 2 -17.34 -22.51 -0.12
CA PRO A 2 -16.86 -21.16 0.16
C PRO A 2 -16.21 -20.58 -1.09
N ALA A 3 -16.53 -19.33 -1.44
CA ALA A 3 -15.96 -18.67 -2.61
C ALA A 3 -14.43 -18.67 -2.49
N LYS A 4 -13.76 -19.38 -3.40
CA LYS A 4 -12.30 -19.46 -3.43
C LYS A 4 -11.76 -18.06 -3.71
N ARG A 5 -10.95 -17.53 -2.78
CA ARG A 5 -10.28 -16.24 -2.98
C ARG A 5 -9.36 -16.33 -4.20
N PRO A 6 -9.34 -15.32 -5.08
CA PRO A 6 -8.41 -15.31 -6.21
C PRO A 6 -6.96 -15.37 -5.70
N ILE A 7 -6.15 -16.26 -6.27
CA ILE A 7 -4.76 -16.50 -5.80
C ILE A 7 -3.94 -15.20 -5.83
N GLY A 8 -4.11 -14.37 -6.86
CA GLY A 8 -3.40 -13.10 -6.96
C GLY A 8 -3.78 -12.09 -5.88
N VAL A 9 -5.01 -12.09 -5.35
CA VAL A 9 -5.36 -11.25 -4.18
C VAL A 9 -4.61 -11.72 -2.95
N THR A 10 -4.51 -13.03 -2.74
CA THR A 10 -3.73 -13.58 -1.63
C THR A 10 -2.27 -13.16 -1.74
N ILE A 11 -1.69 -13.23 -2.95
CA ILE A 11 -0.31 -12.79 -3.19
C ILE A 11 -0.16 -11.30 -2.89
N ILE A 12 -1.02 -10.44 -3.44
CA ILE A 12 -0.95 -8.99 -3.21
C ILE A 12 -1.13 -8.68 -1.72
N ALA A 13 -2.07 -9.32 -1.04
CA ALA A 13 -2.29 -9.12 0.38
C ALA A 13 -1.05 -9.51 1.22
N ILE A 14 -0.37 -10.61 0.89
CA ILE A 14 0.88 -11.00 1.55
C ILE A 14 1.98 -10.00 1.26
N LEU A 15 2.16 -9.60 0.00
CA LEU A 15 3.17 -8.62 -0.39
C LEU A 15 2.94 -7.27 0.29
N SER A 16 1.69 -6.78 0.31
CA SER A 16 1.32 -5.56 1.03
C SER A 16 1.51 -5.70 2.54
N PHE A 17 1.25 -6.87 3.12
CA PHE A 17 1.51 -7.10 4.54
C PHE A 17 3.00 -7.01 4.87
N LEU A 18 3.85 -7.65 4.06
CA LEU A 18 5.30 -7.59 4.21
C LEU A 18 5.84 -6.17 3.99
N ALA A 19 5.32 -5.45 2.98
CA ALA A 19 5.67 -4.05 2.72
C ALA A 19 5.30 -3.16 3.92
N GLY A 20 4.07 -3.26 4.43
CA GLY A 20 3.64 -2.48 5.59
C GLY A 20 4.45 -2.79 6.86
N LEU A 21 4.86 -4.05 7.04
CA LEU A 21 5.74 -4.43 8.15
C LEU A 21 7.15 -3.82 7.99
N ALA A 22 7.72 -3.87 6.79
CA ALA A 22 9.00 -3.24 6.49
C ALA A 22 8.94 -1.72 6.67
N GLU A 23 7.84 -1.08 6.26
CA GLU A 23 7.58 0.34 6.48
C GLU A 23 7.51 0.64 7.98
N ILE A 24 6.80 -0.14 8.79
CA ILE A 24 6.76 0.09 10.24
C ILE A 24 8.16 0.00 10.86
N PHE A 25 8.94 -1.03 10.52
CA PHE A 25 10.30 -1.17 11.03
C PHE A 25 11.22 -0.03 10.55
N GLY A 26 11.10 0.37 9.28
CA GLY A 26 11.80 1.53 8.74
C GLY A 26 11.42 2.81 9.48
N GLY A 27 10.13 3.05 9.70
CA GLY A 27 9.61 4.23 10.38
C GLY A 27 10.09 4.30 11.84
N LEU A 28 10.07 3.17 12.54
CA LEU A 28 10.64 3.04 13.88
C LEU A 28 12.15 3.31 13.90
N ALA A 29 12.90 2.80 12.92
CA ALA A 29 14.33 3.08 12.81
C ALA A 29 14.61 4.58 12.58
N PHE A 30 13.84 5.23 11.70
CA PHE A 30 13.96 6.67 11.46
C PHE A 30 13.56 7.51 12.67
N LEU A 31 12.53 7.11 13.43
CA LEU A 31 12.17 7.75 14.69
C LEU A 31 13.29 7.61 15.73
N ALA A 32 13.89 6.43 15.86
CA ALA A 32 15.03 6.21 16.75
C ALA A 32 16.24 7.08 16.34
N LEU A 33 16.54 7.17 15.04
CA LEU A 33 17.56 8.06 14.50
C LEU A 33 17.23 9.53 14.76
N GLY A 34 15.97 9.94 14.66
CA GLY A 34 15.53 11.29 14.97
C GLY A 34 15.73 11.64 16.44
N ALA A 35 15.34 10.73 17.35
CA ALA A 35 15.54 10.89 18.78
C ALA A 35 17.03 10.95 19.15
N PHE A 36 17.85 10.07 18.56
CA PHE A 36 19.30 10.10 18.72
C PHE A 36 19.90 11.41 18.20
N GLY A 37 19.50 11.86 17.00
CA GLY A 37 19.95 13.12 16.42
C GLY A 37 19.60 14.33 17.28
N ALA A 38 18.41 14.35 17.88
CA ALA A 38 18.02 15.38 18.83
C ALA A 38 18.92 15.38 20.09
N ALA A 39 19.21 14.20 20.64
CA ALA A 39 20.10 14.05 21.80
C ALA A 39 21.57 14.40 21.49
N ALA A 40 22.03 14.11 20.27
CA ALA A 40 23.40 14.36 19.81
C ALA A 40 23.64 15.81 19.32
N GLY A 41 22.63 16.69 19.41
CA GLY A 41 22.73 18.09 18.96
C GLY A 41 22.61 18.29 17.44
N ALA A 42 22.24 17.26 16.68
CA ALA A 42 22.03 17.31 15.24
C ALA A 42 20.61 17.85 14.92
N GLY A 43 20.29 19.07 15.37
CA GLY A 43 18.92 19.60 15.41
C GLY A 43 18.09 19.40 14.13
N MET A 44 18.54 19.93 12.99
CA MET A 44 17.78 19.85 11.73
C MET A 44 17.69 18.42 11.18
N LEU A 45 18.77 17.65 11.22
CA LEU A 45 18.79 16.27 10.73
C LEU A 45 17.97 15.33 11.62
N GLY A 46 18.01 15.53 12.94
CA GLY A 46 17.22 14.80 13.92
C GLY A 46 15.73 15.08 13.76
N ALA A 47 15.35 16.35 13.61
CA ALA A 47 13.97 16.75 13.35
C ALA A 47 13.45 16.16 12.02
N PHE A 48 14.22 16.27 10.94
CA PHE A 48 13.85 15.70 9.64
C PHE A 48 13.67 14.18 9.70
N SER A 49 14.61 13.47 10.31
CA SER A 49 14.55 12.01 10.47
C SER A 49 13.34 11.58 11.31
N GLY A 50 13.03 12.33 12.37
CA GLY A 50 11.85 12.09 13.20
C GLY A 50 10.54 12.28 12.43
N ILE A 51 10.41 13.37 11.66
CA ILE A 51 9.22 13.63 10.83
C ILE A 51 9.05 12.53 9.79
N LEU A 52 10.13 12.19 9.06
CA LEU A 52 10.10 11.14 8.05
C LEU A 52 9.71 9.79 8.67
N GLY A 53 10.28 9.44 9.81
CA GLY A 53 9.95 8.22 10.54
C GLY A 53 8.48 8.16 10.95
N GLY A 54 7.93 9.28 11.46
CA GLY A 54 6.51 9.39 11.80
C GLY A 54 5.59 9.22 10.59
N VAL A 55 5.89 9.88 9.48
CA VAL A 55 5.12 9.75 8.22
C VAL A 55 5.17 8.32 7.71
N LEU A 56 6.36 7.72 7.68
CA LEU A 56 6.58 6.38 7.16
C LEU A 56 5.89 5.32 8.04
N LEU A 57 5.84 5.52 9.36
CA LEU A 57 5.07 4.68 10.28
C LEU A 57 3.56 4.77 10.02
N LEU A 58 3.02 5.98 9.81
CA LEU A 58 1.61 6.15 9.45
C LEU A 58 1.26 5.47 8.13
N ILE A 59 2.12 5.60 7.12
CA ILE A 59 1.97 4.92 5.83
C ILE A 59 1.98 3.40 6.05
N GLY A 60 2.94 2.87 6.81
CA GLY A 60 3.02 1.44 7.12
C GLY A 60 1.76 0.87 7.79
N LEU A 61 1.17 1.62 8.72
CA LEU A 61 -0.10 1.24 9.35
C LEU A 61 -1.26 1.21 8.35
N VAL A 62 -1.34 2.20 7.46
CA VAL A 62 -2.35 2.23 6.38
C VAL A 62 -2.13 1.05 5.43
N THR A 63 -0.89 0.76 5.04
CA THR A 63 -0.53 -0.37 4.17
C THR A 63 -0.95 -1.70 4.80
N LEU A 64 -0.73 -1.90 6.11
CA LEU A 64 -1.22 -3.10 6.82
C LEU A 64 -2.74 -3.18 6.84
N ALA A 65 -3.42 -2.05 7.08
CA ALA A 65 -4.88 -2.01 7.06
C ALA A 65 -5.42 -2.41 5.67
N VAL A 66 -4.80 -1.93 4.60
CA VAL A 66 -5.12 -2.30 3.21
C VAL A 66 -4.85 -3.79 2.98
N ALA A 67 -3.72 -4.31 3.43
CA ALA A 67 -3.39 -5.74 3.30
C ALA A 67 -4.46 -6.63 3.96
N ILE A 68 -4.89 -6.29 5.17
CA ILE A 68 -5.97 -6.99 5.88
C ILE A 68 -7.30 -6.83 5.13
N GLY A 69 -7.57 -5.64 4.61
CA GLY A 69 -8.77 -5.35 3.83
C GLY A 69 -8.84 -6.17 2.53
N LEU A 70 -7.72 -6.30 1.81
CA LEU A 70 -7.57 -7.13 0.62
C LEU A 70 -7.73 -8.61 0.97
N TRP A 71 -7.10 -9.07 2.06
CA TRP A 71 -7.25 -10.45 2.54
C TRP A 71 -8.71 -10.80 2.85
N ARG A 72 -9.48 -9.83 3.37
CA ARG A 72 -10.91 -9.97 3.68
C ARG A 72 -11.83 -9.64 2.50
N MET A 73 -11.29 -9.42 1.30
CA MET A 73 -12.05 -9.09 0.08
C MET A 73 -12.98 -7.87 0.24
N ARG A 74 -12.56 -6.85 1.01
CA ARG A 74 -13.37 -5.65 1.23
C ARG A 74 -13.21 -4.65 0.10
N SER A 75 -14.32 -4.07 -0.36
CA SER A 75 -14.37 -3.09 -1.47
C SER A 75 -13.57 -1.82 -1.21
N TRP A 76 -13.51 -1.32 0.03
CA TRP A 76 -12.73 -0.12 0.37
C TRP A 76 -11.22 -0.33 0.14
N ALA A 77 -10.70 -1.53 0.45
CA ALA A 77 -9.28 -1.83 0.33
C ALA A 77 -8.84 -1.93 -1.13
N TRP A 78 -9.76 -2.39 -1.99
CA TRP A 78 -9.57 -2.37 -3.43
C TRP A 78 -9.39 -0.94 -3.96
N TRP A 79 -10.25 -0.01 -3.52
CA TRP A 79 -10.15 1.40 -3.94
C TRP A 79 -8.85 2.04 -3.48
N VAL A 80 -8.45 1.84 -2.23
CA VAL A 80 -7.18 2.36 -1.72
C VAL A 80 -6.00 1.79 -2.50
N ALA A 81 -5.97 0.47 -2.72
CA ALA A 81 -4.90 -0.17 -3.49
C ALA A 81 -4.85 0.34 -4.92
N LEU A 82 -5.99 0.52 -5.58
CA LEU A 82 -6.06 1.06 -6.94
C LEU A 82 -5.52 2.49 -6.98
N ILE A 83 -6.02 3.37 -6.11
CA ILE A 83 -5.60 4.78 -6.06
C ILE A 83 -4.10 4.89 -5.82
N VAL A 84 -3.57 4.16 -4.83
CA VAL A 84 -2.14 4.17 -4.51
C VAL A 84 -1.31 3.72 -5.71
N ASN A 85 -1.67 2.61 -6.38
CA ASN A 85 -0.89 2.13 -7.51
C ASN A 85 -1.00 3.06 -8.74
N VAL A 86 -2.15 3.70 -8.96
CA VAL A 86 -2.29 4.72 -10.01
C VAL A 86 -1.41 5.94 -9.71
N LEU A 87 -1.39 6.42 -8.47
CA LEU A 87 -0.48 7.49 -8.05
C LEU A 87 0.98 7.10 -8.24
N SER A 88 1.36 5.86 -7.88
CA SER A 88 2.71 5.34 -8.09
C SER A 88 3.11 5.33 -9.57
N ILE A 89 2.17 5.06 -10.48
CA ILE A 89 2.41 5.16 -11.93
C ILE A 89 2.71 6.62 -12.33
N LEU A 90 1.88 7.57 -11.88
CA LEU A 90 2.05 8.99 -12.20
C LEU A 90 3.42 9.51 -11.71
N VAL A 91 3.81 9.16 -10.48
CA VAL A 91 5.12 9.52 -9.92
C VAL A 91 6.25 8.88 -10.71
N SER A 92 6.15 7.60 -11.04
CA SER A 92 7.21 6.88 -11.76
C SER A 92 7.42 7.42 -13.18
N ILE A 93 6.35 7.85 -13.86
CA ILE A 93 6.44 8.55 -15.15
C ILE A 93 7.12 9.90 -14.97
N GLY A 94 6.72 10.69 -13.95
CA GLY A 94 7.31 12.01 -13.68
C GLY A 94 8.81 11.95 -13.36
N LEU A 95 9.28 10.86 -12.76
CA LEU A 95 10.69 10.62 -12.44
C LEU A 95 11.44 9.79 -13.50
N ALA A 96 10.81 9.45 -14.63
CA ALA A 96 11.36 8.61 -15.71
C ALA A 96 11.91 7.25 -15.23
N SER A 97 11.33 6.67 -14.17
CA SER A 97 11.74 5.37 -13.63
C SER A 97 10.95 4.24 -14.28
N TRP A 98 11.43 3.77 -15.43
CA TRP A 98 10.75 2.74 -16.23
C TRP A 98 10.69 1.37 -15.54
N LEU A 99 11.68 1.04 -14.71
CA LEU A 99 11.71 -0.23 -13.99
C LEU A 99 10.66 -0.29 -12.87
N SER A 100 10.42 0.83 -12.18
CA SER A 100 9.45 0.92 -11.09
C SER A 100 8.00 0.86 -11.56
N LEU A 101 7.72 1.06 -12.85
CA LEU A 101 6.37 1.05 -13.42
C LEU A 101 5.76 -0.33 -13.58
N VAL A 102 6.59 -1.36 -13.76
CA VAL A 102 6.11 -2.70 -14.14
C VAL A 102 5.16 -3.25 -13.07
N PHE A 103 5.57 -3.20 -11.80
CA PHE A 103 4.77 -3.69 -10.68
C PHE A 103 3.41 -2.99 -10.52
N PRO A 104 3.33 -1.65 -10.40
CA PRO A 104 2.06 -0.97 -10.19
C PRO A 104 1.12 -1.11 -11.39
N VAL A 105 1.64 -1.16 -12.63
CA VAL A 105 0.82 -1.42 -13.82
C VAL A 105 0.19 -2.82 -13.76
N ILE A 106 0.98 -3.85 -13.46
CA ILE A 106 0.47 -5.22 -13.33
C ILE A 106 -0.58 -5.31 -12.23
N ILE A 107 -0.35 -4.67 -11.08
CA ILE A 107 -1.30 -4.64 -9.96
C ILE A 107 -2.60 -3.96 -10.35
N VAL A 108 -2.56 -2.80 -11.01
CA VAL A 108 -3.76 -2.08 -11.47
C VAL A 108 -4.56 -2.94 -12.45
N ILE A 109 -3.91 -3.53 -13.45
CA ILE A 109 -4.57 -4.42 -14.41
C ILE A 109 -5.24 -5.58 -13.67
N TYR A 110 -4.52 -6.23 -12.76
CA TYR A 110 -5.04 -7.35 -12.00
C TYR A 110 -6.25 -6.94 -11.14
N LEU A 111 -6.17 -5.82 -10.41
CA LEU A 111 -7.27 -5.29 -9.60
C LEU A 111 -8.51 -4.99 -10.44
N ILE A 112 -8.35 -4.47 -11.66
CA ILE A 112 -9.46 -4.22 -12.59
C ILE A 112 -10.12 -5.53 -13.02
N VAL A 113 -9.33 -6.56 -13.35
CA VAL A 113 -9.86 -7.88 -13.79
C VAL A 113 -10.73 -8.54 -12.72
N ILE A 114 -10.38 -8.38 -11.44
CA ILE A 114 -11.08 -9.04 -10.32
C ILE A 114 -12.07 -8.14 -9.58
N ARG A 115 -12.37 -6.94 -10.09
CA ARG A 115 -13.22 -5.95 -9.41
C ARG A 115 -14.60 -6.50 -9.04
N ASP A 116 -15.13 -7.42 -9.84
CA ASP A 116 -16.40 -8.12 -9.62
C ASP A 116 -16.39 -8.91 -8.30
N LYS A 117 -15.25 -9.53 -7.95
CA LYS A 117 -15.08 -10.30 -6.71
C LYS A 117 -15.10 -9.43 -5.45
N PHE A 118 -14.88 -8.13 -5.59
CA PHE A 118 -15.00 -7.15 -4.52
C PHE A 118 -16.42 -6.55 -4.43
N GLY A 119 -17.37 -7.03 -5.25
CA GLY A 119 -18.72 -6.48 -5.32
C GLY A 119 -18.78 -5.13 -6.04
N ILE A 120 -17.77 -4.80 -6.86
CA ILE A 120 -17.66 -3.53 -7.58
C ILE A 120 -18.05 -3.76 -9.04
N GLY A 121 -19.08 -3.06 -9.51
CA GLY A 121 -19.49 -3.10 -10.92
C GLY A 121 -20.33 -4.31 -11.33
N GLY A 122 -20.83 -5.10 -10.38
CA GLY A 122 -21.88 -6.09 -10.66
C GLY A 122 -23.18 -5.37 -11.00
N GLY A 123 -23.54 -5.33 -12.28
CA GLY A 123 -24.87 -4.90 -12.70
C GLY A 123 -25.91 -5.72 -11.94
N ARG A 124 -26.93 -5.05 -11.39
CA ARG A 124 -28.12 -5.73 -10.85
C ARG A 124 -28.61 -6.67 -11.95
N PRO A 125 -28.97 -7.93 -11.66
CA PRO A 125 -29.59 -8.79 -12.66
C PRO A 125 -30.80 -8.03 -13.21
N ALA A 126 -30.78 -7.71 -14.50
CA ALA A 126 -31.89 -7.09 -15.20
C ALA A 126 -32.99 -8.15 -15.31
N GLY A 127 -33.88 -8.17 -14.31
CA GLY A 127 -34.94 -9.18 -14.21
C GLY A 127 -35.24 -9.56 -12.77
N MET A 128 -35.73 -8.59 -11.98
CA MET A 128 -36.62 -8.80 -10.83
C MET A 128 -37.66 -7.69 -10.84
#